data_AF-A0A822ZBI8-F1
#
_entry.id   AF-A0A822ZBI8-F1
#
_cell.length_a   1.000
_cell.length_b   1.000
_cell.length_c   1.000
_cell.angle_alpha   90.00
_cell.angle_beta   90.00
_cell.angle_gamma   90.00
#
_symmetry.space_group_name_H-M   'P 1'
#
loop_
_entity.id
_entity.type
_entity.pdbx_description
1 polymer ?
#
loop_
_entity_poly.entity_id
_entity_poly.type
_entity_poly.pdbx_seq_one_letter_code
_entity_poly.pdbx_strand_id
1 'polypeptide(L)'
;MGNCLMIQKLGFFISRDAIILILEASLVLELWELLETIIVQGLVVHSSSSNLVQSLIEKKRSDLLCLCVMHISDLQAPDLLSILKYFLSPPKHAYNCVVSVRKEWESQALLAIEKATSQNLSKKRSDLAKQASILLMTAHDDFSTFELCLHYVFASPNLDELTLSSSVRRLNSSEMLSLIRYLGKWLMKYEKFPQAGPCPKAASKLGLKACLWVPSLESVVTSLGLVLDDHFSSLVLYSDFHEELKLIEDIMKSLVAEARLCCPIANVLQNLIKDVGLCEAEKSELV
;
A
#
# COMPACT_ATOMS: atom_id res chain seq x y z
N MET A 1 -21.22 12.04 -3.26
CA MET A 1 -20.91 10.83 -2.48
C MET A 1 -21.94 10.75 -1.36
N GLY A 2 -22.90 9.84 -1.49
CA GLY A 2 -23.96 9.64 -0.51
C GLY A 2 -23.47 8.73 0.61
N ASN A 3 -22.76 9.30 1.59
CA ASN A 3 -22.32 8.51 2.74
C ASN A 3 -23.54 7.97 3.50
N CYS A 4 -23.54 6.68 3.85
CA CYS A 4 -24.56 6.12 4.73
C CYS A 4 -24.31 6.63 6.16
N LEU A 5 -24.82 7.85 6.46
CA LEU A 5 -24.60 8.56 7.72
C LEU A 5 -24.98 7.72 8.94
N MET A 6 -25.98 6.83 8.82
CA MET A 6 -26.37 5.95 9.92
C MET A 6 -25.26 4.95 10.27
N ILE A 7 -24.65 4.27 9.29
CA ILE A 7 -23.56 3.34 9.57
C ILE A 7 -22.32 4.08 10.07
N GLN A 8 -22.01 5.26 9.51
CA GLN A 8 -20.88 6.05 9.99
C GLN A 8 -21.03 6.52 11.44
N LYS A 9 -22.25 6.85 11.88
CA LYS A 9 -22.50 7.38 13.23
C LYS A 9 -22.86 6.31 14.25
N LEU A 10 -23.49 5.23 13.82
CA LEU A 10 -24.12 4.23 14.70
C LEU A 10 -23.66 2.80 14.39
N GLY A 11 -22.71 2.60 13.47
CA GLY A 11 -22.26 1.27 13.04
C GLY A 11 -21.77 0.38 14.19
N PHE A 12 -21.16 0.99 15.22
CA PHE A 12 -20.72 0.27 16.42
C PHE A 12 -21.87 -0.23 17.32
N PHE A 13 -23.10 0.24 17.13
CA PHE A 13 -24.30 -0.27 17.79
C PHE A 13 -24.99 -1.39 17.00
N ILE A 14 -24.61 -1.62 15.75
CA ILE A 14 -25.19 -2.68 14.93
C ILE A 14 -24.60 -4.02 15.37
N SER A 15 -25.46 -5.02 15.59
CA SER A 15 -24.99 -6.37 15.92
C SER A 15 -24.17 -6.96 14.77
N ARG A 16 -23.23 -7.85 15.09
CA ARG A 16 -22.40 -8.53 14.08
C ARG A 16 -23.27 -9.23 13.04
N ASP A 17 -24.29 -9.97 13.47
CA ASP A 17 -25.19 -10.70 12.56
C ASP A 17 -25.92 -9.76 11.58
N ALA A 18 -26.31 -8.56 12.04
CA ALA A 18 -26.93 -7.57 11.17
C ALA A 18 -25.90 -7.00 10.17
N ILE A 19 -24.65 -6.77 10.58
CA ILE A 19 -23.58 -6.33 9.67
C ILE A 19 -23.33 -7.38 8.58
N ILE A 20 -23.32 -8.68 8.93
CA ILE A 20 -23.17 -9.79 7.97
C ILE A 20 -24.28 -9.72 6.92
N LEU A 21 -25.54 -9.66 7.36
CA LEU A 21 -26.69 -9.60 6.44
C LEU A 21 -26.65 -8.35 5.56
N ILE A 22 -26.27 -7.19 6.12
CA ILE A 22 -26.14 -5.96 5.35
C ILE A 22 -25.01 -6.10 4.31
N LEU A 23 -23.88 -6.71 4.67
CA LEU A 23 -22.75 -6.93 3.78
C LEU A 23 -23.13 -7.88 2.64
N GLU A 24 -23.76 -9.01 2.95
CA GLU A 24 -24.25 -9.98 1.95
C GLU A 24 -25.29 -9.34 1.03
N ALA A 25 -26.28 -8.64 1.57
CA ALA A 25 -27.27 -7.93 0.79
C ALA A 25 -26.64 -6.84 -0.09
N SER A 26 -25.64 -6.13 0.42
CA SER A 26 -24.91 -5.11 -0.34
C SER A 26 -24.14 -5.71 -1.51
N LEU A 27 -23.58 -6.91 -1.35
CA LEU A 27 -22.91 -7.62 -2.43
C LEU A 27 -23.89 -8.11 -3.50
N VAL A 28 -25.02 -8.70 -3.09
CA VAL A 28 -26.04 -9.24 -4.00
C VAL A 28 -26.75 -8.13 -4.76
N LEU A 29 -27.11 -7.05 -4.07
CA LEU A 29 -27.84 -5.90 -4.64
C LEU A 29 -26.91 -4.83 -5.23
N GLU A 30 -25.59 -5.06 -5.20
CA GLU A 30 -24.59 -4.14 -5.76
C GLU A 30 -24.65 -2.73 -5.14
N LEU A 31 -24.92 -2.65 -3.82
CA LEU A 31 -24.94 -1.40 -3.04
C LEU A 31 -23.52 -0.98 -2.65
N TRP A 32 -22.74 -0.57 -3.64
CA TRP A 32 -21.30 -0.34 -3.49
C TRP A 32 -20.92 0.76 -2.51
N GLU A 33 -21.67 1.86 -2.47
CA GLU A 33 -21.43 2.96 -1.52
C GLU A 33 -21.64 2.52 -0.06
N LEU A 34 -22.60 1.62 0.15
CA LEU A 34 -22.87 1.04 1.46
C LEU A 34 -21.73 0.10 1.88
N LEU A 35 -21.30 -0.75 0.94
CA LEU A 35 -20.18 -1.67 1.16
C LEU A 35 -18.86 -0.93 1.45
N GLU A 36 -18.55 0.12 0.68
CA GLU A 36 -17.42 1.03 0.95
C GLU A 36 -17.49 1.58 2.38
N THR A 37 -18.66 2.08 2.79
CA THR A 37 -18.85 2.62 4.14
C THR A 37 -18.57 1.57 5.21
N ILE A 38 -19.05 0.34 5.04
CA ILE A 38 -18.86 -0.75 6.00
C ILE A 38 -17.37 -1.13 6.11
N ILE A 39 -16.66 -1.21 4.97
CA ILE A 39 -15.24 -1.55 4.93
C ILE A 39 -14.41 -0.45 5.61
N VAL A 40 -14.61 0.82 5.25
CA VAL A 40 -13.85 1.96 5.80
C VAL A 40 -14.06 2.12 7.31
N GLN A 41 -15.24 1.77 7.81
CA GLN A 41 -15.52 1.80 9.26
C GLN A 41 -14.95 0.60 10.03
N GLY A 42 -14.25 -0.33 9.35
CA GLY A 42 -13.64 -1.50 10.00
C GLY A 42 -14.68 -2.47 10.59
N LEU A 43 -15.91 -2.45 10.07
CA LEU A 43 -17.01 -3.29 10.58
C LEU A 43 -16.97 -4.72 10.02
N VAL A 44 -16.14 -4.96 9.00
CA VAL A 44 -15.92 -6.29 8.43
C VAL A 44 -14.97 -7.05 9.34
N VAL A 45 -15.50 -8.07 10.02
CA VAL A 45 -14.73 -9.00 10.88
C VAL A 45 -14.78 -10.38 10.25
N HIS A 46 -13.69 -11.17 10.36
CA HIS A 46 -13.48 -12.51 9.80
C HIS A 46 -14.73 -13.38 9.62
N SER A 47 -15.58 -13.54 10.65
CA SER A 47 -16.78 -14.39 10.60
C SER A 47 -17.86 -13.93 9.61
N SER A 48 -17.68 -12.75 9.01
CA SER A 48 -18.68 -12.04 8.21
C SER A 48 -18.45 -12.13 6.71
N SER A 49 -17.33 -12.70 6.26
CA SER A 49 -16.72 -12.32 4.99
C SER A 49 -16.21 -13.47 4.11
N SER A 50 -16.63 -14.71 4.35
CA SER A 50 -16.09 -15.88 3.62
C SER A 50 -16.17 -15.79 2.09
N ASN A 51 -17.02 -14.91 1.54
CA ASN A 51 -17.14 -14.66 0.10
C ASN A 51 -16.93 -13.20 -0.32
N LEU A 52 -16.55 -12.28 0.58
CA LEU A 52 -16.43 -10.85 0.24
C LEU A 52 -15.39 -10.63 -0.87
N VAL A 53 -14.16 -11.10 -0.63
CA VAL A 53 -13.04 -10.92 -1.57
C VAL A 53 -13.33 -11.59 -2.91
N GLN A 54 -13.84 -12.82 -2.88
CA GLN A 54 -14.19 -13.56 -4.08
C GLN A 54 -15.27 -12.85 -4.90
N SER A 55 -16.33 -12.35 -4.23
CA SER A 55 -17.40 -11.60 -4.89
C SER A 55 -16.89 -10.30 -5.52
N LEU A 56 -16.01 -9.57 -4.83
CA LEU A 56 -15.41 -8.34 -5.36
C LEU A 56 -14.50 -8.60 -6.57
N ILE A 57 -13.76 -9.72 -6.57
CA ILE A 57 -12.97 -10.16 -7.73
C ILE A 57 -13.87 -10.45 -8.93
N GLU A 58 -14.94 -11.23 -8.73
CA GLU A 58 -15.91 -11.60 -9.77
C GLU A 58 -16.61 -10.37 -10.37
N LYS A 59 -17.00 -9.43 -9.51
CA LYS A 59 -17.61 -8.14 -9.88
C LYS A 59 -16.59 -7.10 -10.34
N LYS A 60 -15.30 -7.45 -10.31
CA LYS A 60 -14.16 -6.61 -10.71
C LYS A 60 -14.14 -5.23 -10.03
N ARG A 61 -14.38 -5.21 -8.73
CA ARG A 61 -14.37 -4.00 -7.88
C ARG A 61 -13.00 -3.83 -7.21
N SER A 62 -12.00 -3.49 -8.02
CA SER A 62 -10.61 -3.33 -7.57
C SER A 62 -10.44 -2.21 -6.55
N ASP A 63 -11.26 -1.16 -6.66
CA ASP A 63 -11.38 -0.08 -5.68
C ASP A 63 -11.74 -0.60 -4.29
N LEU A 64 -12.78 -1.44 -4.20
CA LEU A 64 -13.21 -2.03 -2.94
C LEU A 64 -12.22 -3.07 -2.41
N LEU A 65 -11.54 -3.81 -3.30
CA LEU A 65 -10.44 -4.70 -2.90
C LEU A 65 -9.29 -3.92 -2.24
N CYS A 66 -8.94 -2.74 -2.77
CA CYS A 66 -7.94 -1.87 -2.13
C CYS A 66 -8.40 -1.44 -0.73
N LEU A 67 -9.68 -1.07 -0.57
CA LEU A 67 -10.24 -0.74 0.74
C LEU A 67 -10.20 -1.92 1.72
N CYS A 68 -10.47 -3.15 1.25
CA CYS A 68 -10.33 -4.34 2.07
C CYS A 68 -8.91 -4.46 2.65
N VAL A 69 -7.89 -4.31 1.80
CA VAL A 69 -6.48 -4.34 2.22
C VAL A 69 -6.13 -3.20 3.20
N MET A 70 -6.72 -2.03 2.99
CA MET A 70 -6.47 -0.84 3.82
C MET A 70 -7.13 -0.89 5.20
N HIS A 71 -8.29 -1.54 5.32
CA HIS A 71 -9.16 -1.39 6.50
C HIS A 71 -9.51 -2.69 7.23
N ILE A 72 -9.39 -3.85 6.58
CA ILE A 72 -9.64 -5.14 7.23
C ILE A 72 -8.36 -5.57 7.96
N SER A 73 -8.43 -5.61 9.29
CA SER A 73 -7.29 -5.91 10.17
C SER A 73 -6.95 -7.39 10.27
N ASP A 74 -7.87 -8.28 9.90
CA ASP A 74 -7.78 -9.74 10.05
C ASP A 74 -7.88 -10.47 8.70
N LEU A 75 -7.35 -9.85 7.63
CA LEU A 75 -7.34 -10.43 6.28
C LEU A 75 -6.53 -11.73 6.25
N GLN A 76 -7.18 -12.85 5.93
CA GLN A 76 -6.56 -14.17 5.98
C GLN A 76 -5.72 -14.47 4.74
N ALA A 77 -4.77 -15.40 4.86
CA ALA A 77 -3.89 -15.79 3.77
C ALA A 77 -4.61 -16.25 2.47
N PRO A 78 -5.75 -16.96 2.50
CA PRO A 78 -6.51 -17.29 1.29
C PRO A 78 -7.10 -16.07 0.59
N ASP A 79 -7.59 -15.10 1.35
CA ASP A 79 -8.16 -13.85 0.83
C ASP A 79 -7.05 -12.97 0.25
N LEU A 80 -5.96 -12.78 1.00
CA LEU A 80 -4.78 -12.07 0.53
C LEU A 80 -4.19 -12.71 -0.73
N LEU A 81 -4.13 -14.05 -0.79
CA LEU A 81 -3.70 -14.76 -1.99
C LEU A 81 -4.58 -14.43 -3.18
N SER A 82 -5.90 -14.44 -3.00
CA SER A 82 -6.85 -14.16 -4.08
C SER A 82 -6.70 -12.71 -4.59
N ILE A 83 -6.49 -11.76 -3.68
CA ILE A 83 -6.20 -10.36 -3.99
C ILE A 83 -4.88 -10.22 -4.77
N LEU A 84 -3.81 -10.84 -4.27
CA LEU A 84 -2.50 -10.82 -4.91
C LEU A 84 -2.56 -11.39 -6.33
N LYS A 85 -3.17 -12.55 -6.52
CA LYS A 85 -3.33 -13.16 -7.85
C LYS A 85 -4.10 -12.26 -8.80
N TYR A 86 -5.18 -11.65 -8.32
CA TYR A 86 -5.99 -10.73 -9.11
C TYR A 86 -5.19 -9.48 -9.55
N PHE A 87 -4.36 -8.91 -8.67
CA PHE A 87 -3.52 -7.76 -9.03
C PHE A 87 -2.30 -8.12 -9.87
N LEU A 88 -1.68 -9.28 -9.64
CA LEU A 88 -0.48 -9.74 -10.36
C LEU A 88 -0.79 -10.35 -11.73
N SER A 89 -2.00 -10.89 -11.91
CA SER A 89 -2.46 -11.50 -13.16
C SER A 89 -3.83 -10.95 -13.56
N PRO A 90 -3.91 -9.67 -13.95
CA PRO A 90 -5.18 -9.03 -14.24
C PRO A 90 -5.90 -9.65 -15.44
N PRO A 91 -7.23 -9.81 -15.40
CA PRO A 91 -7.98 -10.36 -16.52
C PRO A 91 -7.90 -9.45 -17.76
N LYS A 92 -7.88 -10.06 -18.95
CA LYS A 92 -7.90 -9.33 -20.22
C LYS A 92 -9.10 -8.37 -20.25
N HIS A 93 -8.88 -7.11 -20.62
CA HIS A 93 -9.86 -6.01 -20.66
C HIS A 93 -10.41 -5.53 -19.30
N ALA A 94 -9.71 -5.77 -18.18
CA ALA A 94 -10.11 -5.26 -16.87
C ALA A 94 -9.70 -3.79 -16.60
N TYR A 95 -9.36 -3.01 -17.64
CA TYR A 95 -8.91 -1.63 -17.47
C TYR A 95 -9.94 -0.78 -16.70
N ASN A 96 -11.21 -0.86 -17.07
CA ASN A 96 -12.30 -0.10 -16.44
C ASN A 96 -12.45 -0.37 -14.94
N CYS A 97 -12.00 -1.52 -14.46
CA CYS A 97 -12.15 -1.99 -13.07
C CYS A 97 -11.18 -1.28 -12.12
N VAL A 98 -10.10 -0.73 -12.66
CA VAL A 98 -9.01 -0.10 -11.90
C VAL A 98 -8.86 1.39 -12.19
N VAL A 99 -9.61 1.95 -13.15
CA VAL A 99 -9.56 3.39 -13.50
C VAL A 99 -9.81 4.29 -12.29
N SER A 100 -10.69 3.90 -11.37
CA SER A 100 -10.96 4.66 -10.15
C SER A 100 -9.73 4.78 -9.25
N VAL A 101 -8.93 3.70 -9.12
CA VAL A 101 -7.68 3.70 -8.35
C VAL A 101 -6.69 4.68 -8.97
N ARG A 102 -6.47 4.61 -10.30
CA ARG A 102 -5.59 5.58 -10.98
C ARG A 102 -6.04 7.01 -10.76
N LYS A 103 -7.33 7.29 -10.97
CA LYS A 103 -7.90 8.63 -10.81
C LYS A 103 -7.75 9.16 -9.38
N GLU A 104 -7.83 8.30 -8.37
CA GLU A 104 -7.59 8.72 -6.99
C GLU A 104 -6.13 9.13 -6.78
N TRP A 105 -5.16 8.34 -7.26
CA TRP A 105 -3.74 8.72 -7.20
C TRP A 105 -3.45 10.02 -7.96
N GLU A 106 -4.01 10.18 -9.16
CA GLU A 106 -3.91 11.41 -9.96
C GLU A 106 -4.53 12.62 -9.24
N SER A 107 -5.72 12.46 -8.67
CA SER A 107 -6.42 13.49 -7.90
C SER A 107 -5.59 13.95 -6.69
N GLN A 108 -5.01 13.02 -5.95
CA GLN A 108 -4.16 13.32 -4.80
C GLN A 108 -2.86 14.01 -5.21
N ALA A 109 -2.26 13.61 -6.34
CA ALA A 109 -1.07 14.25 -6.90
C ALA A 109 -1.37 15.70 -7.33
N LEU A 110 -2.48 15.93 -8.03
CA LEU A 110 -2.93 17.27 -8.43
C LEU A 110 -3.21 18.14 -7.21
N LEU A 111 -3.90 17.62 -6.21
CA LEU A 111 -4.18 18.33 -4.97
C LEU A 111 -2.88 18.71 -4.22
N ALA A 112 -1.85 17.87 -4.29
CA ALA A 112 -0.53 18.18 -3.74
C ALA A 112 0.15 19.33 -4.50
N ILE A 113 0.08 19.34 -5.83
CA ILE A 113 0.62 20.42 -6.69
C ILE A 113 -0.11 21.75 -6.44
N GLU A 114 -1.43 21.74 -6.35
CA GLU A 114 -2.24 22.91 -6.01
C GLU A 114 -1.84 23.49 -4.65
N LYS A 115 -1.62 22.64 -3.65
CA LYS A 115 -1.15 23.06 -2.33
C LYS A 115 0.29 23.55 -2.36
N ALA A 116 1.16 22.93 -3.17
CA ALA A 116 2.56 23.36 -3.31
C ALA A 116 2.67 24.77 -3.91
N THR A 117 1.76 25.13 -4.81
CA THR A 117 1.73 26.41 -5.54
C THR A 117 0.85 27.47 -4.88
N SER A 118 0.03 27.11 -3.88
CA SER A 118 -0.83 28.03 -3.17
C SER A 118 -0.05 29.06 -2.34
N GLN A 119 -0.36 30.34 -2.54
CA GLN A 119 0.19 31.44 -1.73
C GLN A 119 -0.42 31.53 -0.32
N ASN A 120 -1.51 30.79 -0.05
CA ASN A 120 -2.26 30.85 1.20
C ASN A 120 -1.72 29.89 2.29
N LEU A 121 -0.71 29.09 1.97
CA LEU A 121 -0.11 28.15 2.92
C LEU A 121 1.18 28.71 3.52
N SER A 122 1.42 28.39 4.79
CA SER A 122 2.71 28.69 5.41
C SER A 122 3.84 28.00 4.64
N LYS A 123 5.04 28.58 4.66
CA LYS A 123 6.22 28.01 3.97
C LYS A 123 6.44 26.53 4.29
N LYS A 124 6.35 26.14 5.56
CA LYS A 124 6.46 24.74 6.01
C LYS A 124 5.40 23.82 5.38
N ARG A 125 4.16 24.28 5.20
CA ARG A 125 3.09 23.50 4.57
C ARG A 125 3.24 23.45 3.04
N SER A 126 3.69 24.54 2.42
CA SER A 126 4.04 24.55 0.99
C SER A 126 5.20 23.60 0.69
N ASP A 127 6.27 23.62 1.49
CA ASP A 127 7.41 22.73 1.32
C ASP A 127 7.03 21.26 1.53
N LEU A 128 6.17 20.97 2.52
CA LEU A 128 5.60 19.63 2.70
C LEU A 128 4.74 19.21 1.49
N ALA A 129 3.97 20.12 0.90
CA ALA A 129 3.17 19.83 -0.28
C ALA A 129 4.05 19.56 -1.52
N LYS A 130 5.18 20.27 -1.69
CA LYS A 130 6.17 19.98 -2.74
C LYS A 130 6.81 18.60 -2.57
N GLN A 131 7.17 18.24 -1.34
CA GLN A 131 7.69 16.90 -1.05
C GLN A 131 6.63 15.83 -1.36
N ALA A 132 5.39 16.05 -0.93
CA ALA A 132 4.27 15.15 -1.20
C ALA A 132 3.97 15.03 -2.70
N SER A 133 4.08 16.12 -3.48
CA SER A 133 3.86 16.06 -4.93
C SER A 133 4.92 15.22 -5.63
N ILE A 134 6.20 15.36 -5.25
CA ILE A 134 7.29 14.53 -5.78
C ILE A 134 7.07 13.07 -5.38
N LEU A 135 6.68 12.81 -4.14
CA LEU A 135 6.40 11.48 -3.63
C LEU A 135 5.27 10.80 -4.42
N LEU A 136 4.13 11.48 -4.59
CA LEU A 136 2.96 10.95 -5.31
C LEU A 136 3.24 10.76 -6.80
N MET A 137 4.01 11.65 -7.42
CA MET A 137 4.51 11.47 -8.79
C MET A 137 5.39 10.21 -8.88
N THR A 138 6.34 10.05 -7.96
CA THR A 138 7.24 8.89 -7.92
C THR A 138 6.47 7.58 -7.76
N ALA A 139 5.43 7.58 -6.93
CA ALA A 139 4.55 6.45 -6.73
C ALA A 139 3.64 6.21 -7.94
N HIS A 140 3.23 7.22 -8.68
CA HIS A 140 2.33 7.06 -9.81
C HIS A 140 3.05 6.62 -11.11
N ASP A 141 4.23 7.20 -11.37
CA ASP A 141 4.92 7.06 -12.66
C ASP A 141 5.59 5.69 -12.81
N ASP A 142 5.53 5.14 -14.04
CA ASP A 142 6.04 3.80 -14.44
C ASP A 142 5.28 2.59 -13.86
N PHE A 143 4.23 2.85 -13.08
CA PHE A 143 3.35 1.81 -12.56
C PHE A 143 2.07 1.70 -13.38
N SER A 144 1.73 0.47 -13.76
CA SER A 144 0.42 0.12 -14.30
C SER A 144 -0.65 0.29 -13.21
N THR A 145 -1.91 0.36 -13.60
CA THR A 145 -2.96 0.61 -12.61
C THR A 145 -3.15 -0.55 -11.63
N PHE A 146 -2.87 -1.80 -12.05
CA PHE A 146 -2.88 -2.95 -11.14
C PHE A 146 -1.69 -2.93 -10.17
N GLU A 147 -0.53 -2.42 -10.59
CA GLU A 147 0.58 -2.17 -9.68
C GLU A 147 0.27 -1.08 -8.66
N LEU A 148 -0.51 -0.05 -9.02
CA LEU A 148 -1.02 0.93 -8.04
C LEU A 148 -1.88 0.26 -6.95
N CYS A 149 -2.58 -0.83 -7.27
CA CYS A 149 -3.30 -1.61 -6.26
C CYS A 149 -2.35 -2.35 -5.31
N LEU A 150 -1.19 -2.82 -5.80
CA LEU A 150 -0.16 -3.45 -4.97
C LEU A 150 0.45 -2.47 -3.96
N HIS A 151 0.42 -1.16 -4.23
CA HIS A 151 0.86 -0.17 -3.24
C HIS A 151 0.13 -0.32 -1.92
N TYR A 152 -1.19 -0.51 -1.96
CA TYR A 152 -1.98 -0.71 -0.75
C TYR A 152 -1.59 -1.98 -0.01
N VAL A 153 -1.27 -3.06 -0.72
CA VAL A 153 -0.81 -4.33 -0.11
C VAL A 153 0.50 -4.09 0.62
N PHE A 154 1.50 -3.56 -0.07
CA PHE A 154 2.85 -3.41 0.50
C PHE A 154 3.03 -2.17 1.37
N ALA A 155 2.03 -1.29 1.47
CA ALA A 155 2.00 -0.20 2.44
C ALA A 155 1.08 -0.47 3.64
N SER A 156 0.26 -1.55 3.60
CA SER A 156 -0.73 -1.79 4.65
C SER A 156 -0.07 -2.25 5.95
N PRO A 157 -0.32 -1.56 7.08
CA PRO A 157 0.15 -2.00 8.38
C PRO A 157 -0.66 -3.18 8.95
N ASN A 158 -1.76 -3.55 8.29
CA ASN A 158 -2.66 -4.62 8.73
C ASN A 158 -2.21 -6.01 8.29
N LEU A 159 -1.22 -6.11 7.40
CA LEU A 159 -0.74 -7.39 6.88
C LEU A 159 0.48 -7.84 7.69
N ASP A 160 0.33 -8.95 8.39
CA ASP A 160 1.44 -9.60 9.05
C ASP A 160 2.30 -10.41 8.07
N GLU A 161 3.58 -10.59 8.42
CA GLU A 161 4.58 -11.25 7.59
C GLU A 161 4.24 -12.73 7.31
N LEU A 162 3.59 -13.44 8.26
CA LEU A 162 3.25 -14.85 8.12
C LEU A 162 2.12 -15.03 7.10
N THR A 163 1.10 -14.18 7.17
CA THR A 163 0.00 -14.15 6.20
C THR A 163 0.55 -13.83 4.81
N LEU A 164 1.43 -12.84 4.68
CA LEU A 164 2.06 -12.48 3.40
C LEU A 164 2.91 -13.63 2.84
N SER A 165 3.80 -14.23 3.62
CA SER A 165 4.62 -15.37 3.19
C SER A 165 3.76 -16.56 2.73
N SER A 166 2.73 -16.91 3.51
CA SER A 166 1.80 -18.00 3.16
C SER A 166 1.11 -17.77 1.81
N SER A 167 0.72 -16.53 1.51
CA SER A 167 0.16 -16.16 0.21
C SER A 167 1.23 -16.17 -0.89
N VAL A 168 2.40 -15.55 -0.68
CA VAL A 168 3.49 -15.46 -1.67
C VAL A 168 3.97 -16.85 -2.11
N ARG A 169 4.11 -17.81 -1.18
CA ARG A 169 4.49 -19.20 -1.48
C ARG A 169 3.56 -19.88 -2.49
N ARG A 170 2.31 -19.44 -2.59
CA ARG A 170 1.26 -20.05 -3.43
C ARG A 170 1.07 -19.34 -4.78
N LEU A 171 1.93 -18.38 -5.12
CA LEU A 171 1.99 -17.75 -6.43
C LEU A 171 2.64 -18.67 -7.46
N ASN A 172 2.16 -18.60 -8.70
CA ASN A 172 2.79 -19.29 -9.83
C ASN A 172 3.95 -18.48 -10.43
N SER A 173 4.70 -19.05 -11.38
CA SER A 173 5.87 -18.40 -11.99
C SER A 173 5.58 -17.04 -12.63
N SER A 174 4.43 -16.88 -13.30
CA SER A 174 4.06 -15.61 -13.97
C SER A 174 3.65 -14.54 -12.96
N GLU A 175 2.89 -14.93 -11.92
CA GLU A 175 2.51 -14.05 -10.82
C GLU A 175 3.75 -13.59 -10.03
N MET A 176 4.67 -14.53 -9.75
CA MET A 176 5.93 -14.27 -9.07
C MET A 176 6.83 -13.33 -9.88
N LEU A 177 6.97 -13.55 -11.20
CA LEU A 177 7.74 -12.65 -12.06
C LEU A 177 7.18 -11.23 -12.05
N SER A 178 5.86 -11.10 -12.08
CA SER A 178 5.17 -9.81 -12.02
C SER A 178 5.40 -9.12 -10.66
N LEU A 179 5.42 -9.88 -9.57
CA LEU A 179 5.72 -9.37 -8.24
C LEU A 179 7.18 -8.88 -8.12
N ILE A 180 8.13 -9.68 -8.61
CA ILE A 180 9.56 -9.32 -8.62
C ILE A 180 9.78 -8.02 -9.39
N ARG A 181 9.16 -7.89 -10.57
CA ARG A 181 9.21 -6.65 -11.38
C ARG A 181 8.66 -5.45 -10.63
N TYR A 182 7.49 -5.60 -9.99
CA TYR A 182 6.89 -4.55 -9.19
C TYR A 182 7.79 -4.10 -8.03
N LEU A 183 8.36 -5.05 -7.27
CA LEU A 183 9.28 -4.75 -6.17
C LEU A 183 10.58 -4.11 -6.69
N GLY A 184 11.12 -4.61 -7.80
CA GLY A 184 12.29 -4.04 -8.48
C GLY A 184 12.08 -2.60 -8.93
N LYS A 185 10.88 -2.24 -9.43
CA LYS A 185 10.52 -0.84 -9.72
C LYS A 185 10.64 0.05 -8.50
N TRP A 186 10.15 -0.40 -7.35
CA TRP A 186 10.31 0.36 -6.11
C TRP A 186 11.77 0.53 -5.69
N LEU A 187 12.59 -0.52 -5.79
CA LEU A 187 14.03 -0.42 -5.53
C LEU A 187 14.71 0.62 -6.43
N MET A 188 14.38 0.66 -7.73
CA MET A 188 14.86 1.71 -8.64
C MET A 188 14.42 3.12 -8.21
N LYS A 189 13.20 3.27 -7.67
CA LYS A 189 12.74 4.56 -7.15
C LYS A 189 13.53 4.95 -5.90
N TYR A 190 13.81 4.03 -4.97
CA TYR A 190 14.59 4.34 -3.75
C TYR A 190 16.04 4.70 -4.03
N GLU A 191 16.66 4.07 -5.03
CA GLU A 191 18.01 4.44 -5.45
C GLU A 191 18.08 5.90 -5.92
N LYS A 192 17.04 6.37 -6.63
CA LYS A 192 16.97 7.75 -7.15
C LYS A 192 16.38 8.76 -6.16
N PHE A 193 15.46 8.30 -5.32
CA PHE A 193 14.69 9.11 -4.38
C PHE A 193 14.65 8.40 -3.01
N PRO A 194 15.74 8.46 -2.22
CA PRO A 194 15.82 7.79 -0.93
C PRO A 194 14.74 8.21 0.08
N GLN A 195 14.16 9.40 -0.11
CA GLN A 195 13.06 9.95 0.68
C GLN A 195 11.68 9.41 0.27
N ALA A 196 11.58 8.57 -0.77
CA ALA A 196 10.32 7.95 -1.14
C ALA A 196 9.88 7.01 -0.01
N GLY A 197 8.62 7.15 0.43
CA GLY A 197 8.05 6.35 1.50
C GLY A 197 6.78 6.98 2.06
N PRO A 198 6.09 6.31 3.00
CA PRO A 198 4.89 6.84 3.60
C PRO A 198 5.12 8.23 4.23
N CYS A 199 4.22 9.18 3.97
CA CYS A 199 4.27 10.51 4.58
C CYS A 199 3.00 10.84 5.40
N PRO A 200 2.92 10.38 6.67
CA PRO A 200 1.77 10.66 7.55
C PRO A 200 1.56 12.15 7.85
N LYS A 201 2.65 12.94 7.83
CA LYS A 201 2.58 14.40 8.03
C LYS A 201 1.82 15.07 6.88
N ALA A 202 1.99 14.64 5.63
CA ALA A 202 1.24 15.14 4.49
C ALA A 202 -0.24 14.74 4.55
N ALA A 203 -0.52 13.49 4.96
CA ALA A 203 -1.90 13.04 5.14
C ALA A 203 -2.66 13.82 6.22
N SER A 204 -2.07 13.97 7.41
CA SER A 204 -2.72 14.66 8.54
C SER A 204 -2.82 16.19 8.33
N LYS A 205 -1.75 16.84 7.88
CA LYS A 205 -1.73 18.32 7.78
C LYS A 205 -2.34 18.82 6.49
N LEU A 206 -2.17 18.10 5.39
CA LEU A 206 -2.61 18.52 4.07
C LEU A 206 -3.79 17.70 3.55
N GLY A 207 -4.25 16.64 4.22
CA GLY A 207 -5.34 15.80 3.71
C GLY A 207 -4.95 14.96 2.50
N LEU A 208 -3.65 14.78 2.24
CA LEU A 208 -3.13 14.00 1.11
C LEU A 208 -3.05 12.52 1.50
N LYS A 209 -4.19 11.82 1.46
CA LYS A 209 -4.33 10.46 2.02
C LYS A 209 -3.49 9.41 1.28
N ALA A 210 -3.31 9.55 -0.04
CA ALA A 210 -2.48 8.63 -0.83
C ALA A 210 -1.02 8.55 -0.35
N CYS A 211 -0.51 9.60 0.32
CA CYS A 211 0.83 9.59 0.89
C CYS A 211 1.03 8.53 1.98
N LEU A 212 -0.04 7.99 2.60
CA LEU A 212 0.07 6.88 3.55
C LEU A 212 0.33 5.54 2.87
N TRP A 213 -0.05 5.43 1.60
CA TRP A 213 -0.09 4.17 0.86
C TRP A 213 1.08 4.03 -0.10
N VAL A 214 2.11 4.86 0.07
CA VAL A 214 3.38 4.65 -0.63
C VAL A 214 4.16 3.59 0.15
N PRO A 215 4.54 2.45 -0.46
CA PRO A 215 5.35 1.44 0.20
C PRO A 215 6.63 2.04 0.80
N SER A 216 7.12 1.45 1.89
CA SER A 216 8.43 1.80 2.47
C SER A 216 9.53 0.91 1.88
N LEU A 217 10.78 1.37 1.94
CA LEU A 217 11.93 0.55 1.55
C LEU A 217 11.98 -0.75 2.35
N GLU A 218 11.70 -0.68 3.66
CA GLU A 218 11.62 -1.83 4.55
C GLU A 218 10.61 -2.86 4.04
N SER A 219 9.36 -2.45 3.79
CA SER A 219 8.33 -3.37 3.31
C SER A 219 8.69 -4.02 1.97
N VAL A 220 9.27 -3.23 1.04
CA VAL A 220 9.68 -3.73 -0.28
C VAL A 220 10.83 -4.74 -0.16
N VAL A 221 11.86 -4.45 0.64
CA VAL A 221 13.03 -5.33 0.83
C VAL A 221 12.62 -6.60 1.58
N THR A 222 11.82 -6.48 2.64
CA THR A 222 11.30 -7.64 3.38
C THR A 222 10.46 -8.53 2.46
N SER A 223 9.56 -7.95 1.68
CA SER A 223 8.72 -8.70 0.73
C SER A 223 9.54 -9.39 -0.36
N LEU A 224 10.59 -8.73 -0.86
CA LEU A 224 11.50 -9.35 -1.81
C LEU A 224 12.27 -10.51 -1.16
N GLY A 225 12.74 -10.34 0.07
CA GLY A 225 13.38 -11.40 0.86
C GLY A 225 12.49 -12.63 0.98
N LEU A 226 11.21 -12.46 1.33
CA LEU A 226 10.24 -13.55 1.38
C LEU A 226 10.11 -14.29 0.04
N VAL A 227 10.04 -13.55 -1.07
CA VAL A 227 9.98 -14.17 -2.42
C VAL A 227 11.24 -14.99 -2.71
N LEU A 228 12.42 -14.45 -2.39
CA LEU A 228 13.70 -15.13 -2.59
C LEU A 228 13.80 -16.40 -1.75
N ASP A 229 13.40 -16.35 -0.48
CA ASP A 229 13.46 -17.48 0.44
C ASP A 229 12.46 -18.58 0.09
N ASP A 230 11.19 -18.22 -0.17
CA ASP A 230 10.13 -19.20 -0.45
C ASP A 230 10.26 -19.86 -1.83
N HIS A 231 10.89 -19.19 -2.81
CA HIS A 231 10.97 -19.66 -4.20
C HIS A 231 12.38 -19.82 -4.76
N PHE A 232 13.42 -19.82 -3.90
CA PHE A 232 14.83 -19.89 -4.32
C PHE A 232 15.11 -20.91 -5.42
N SER A 233 14.62 -22.14 -5.23
CA SER A 233 14.84 -23.23 -6.20
C SER A 233 14.27 -22.90 -7.58
N SER A 234 13.06 -22.35 -7.64
CA SER A 234 12.42 -21.94 -8.90
C SER A 234 13.18 -20.79 -9.56
N LEU A 235 13.61 -19.81 -8.78
CA LEU A 235 14.34 -18.64 -9.28
C LEU A 235 15.69 -19.01 -9.90
N VAL A 236 16.38 -20.00 -9.32
CA VAL A 236 17.65 -20.52 -9.87
C VAL A 236 17.41 -21.33 -11.15
N LEU A 237 16.36 -22.16 -11.18
CA LEU A 237 16.13 -23.09 -12.28
C LEU A 237 15.58 -22.44 -13.57
N TYR A 238 14.74 -21.41 -13.45
CA TYR A 238 14.06 -20.80 -14.59
C TYR A 238 14.72 -19.49 -15.02
N SER A 239 15.16 -19.40 -16.29
CA SER A 239 15.87 -18.22 -16.82
C SER A 239 15.02 -16.96 -16.88
N ASP A 240 13.70 -17.08 -16.89
CA ASP A 240 12.75 -15.96 -17.01
C ASP A 240 12.90 -14.93 -15.89
N PHE A 241 13.50 -15.32 -14.75
CA PHE A 241 13.75 -14.44 -13.60
C PHE A 241 15.12 -13.77 -13.64
N HIS A 242 16.10 -14.32 -14.36
CA HIS A 242 17.52 -13.98 -14.18
C HIS A 242 17.86 -12.55 -14.56
N GLU A 243 17.29 -12.03 -15.65
CA GLU A 243 17.51 -10.63 -16.07
C GLU A 243 16.95 -9.64 -15.03
N GLU A 244 15.74 -9.88 -14.52
CA GLU A 244 15.13 -9.03 -13.49
C GLU A 244 15.92 -9.09 -12.18
N LEU A 245 16.35 -10.29 -11.77
CA LEU A 245 17.14 -10.48 -10.55
C LEU A 245 18.52 -9.81 -10.65
N LYS A 246 19.14 -9.82 -11.82
CA LYS A 246 20.41 -9.14 -12.06
C LYS A 246 20.28 -7.62 -11.95
N LEU A 247 19.22 -7.04 -12.52
CA LEU A 247 18.92 -5.62 -12.36
C LEU A 247 18.72 -5.26 -10.88
N ILE A 248 17.96 -6.08 -10.15
CA ILE A 248 17.75 -5.91 -8.71
C ILE A 248 19.07 -6.02 -7.93
N GLU A 249 19.94 -6.98 -8.27
CA GLU A 249 21.24 -7.15 -7.63
C GLU A 249 22.11 -5.89 -7.74
N ASP A 250 22.17 -5.28 -8.93
CA ASP A 250 22.97 -4.07 -9.16
C ASP A 250 22.44 -2.86 -8.36
N ILE A 251 21.12 -2.68 -8.29
CA ILE A 251 20.48 -1.64 -7.46
C ILE A 251 20.74 -1.89 -5.97
N MET A 252 20.61 -3.14 -5.52
CA MET A 252 20.85 -3.50 -4.12
C MET A 252 22.30 -3.27 -3.72
N LYS A 253 23.27 -3.52 -4.60
CA LYS A 253 24.69 -3.20 -4.34
C LYS A 253 24.89 -1.70 -4.10
N SER A 254 24.24 -0.85 -4.90
CA SER A 254 24.26 0.61 -4.77
C SER A 254 23.68 1.05 -3.41
N LEU A 255 22.48 0.59 -3.08
CA LEU A 255 21.80 0.89 -1.80
C LEU A 255 22.60 0.40 -0.58
N VAL A 256 23.18 -0.81 -0.65
CA VAL A 256 24.00 -1.38 0.43
C VAL A 256 25.31 -0.60 0.60
N ALA A 257 25.93 -0.15 -0.48
CA ALA A 257 27.14 0.68 -0.40
C ALA A 257 26.85 2.00 0.31
N GLU A 258 25.76 2.68 -0.05
CA GLU A 258 25.32 3.93 0.61
C GLU A 258 25.03 3.70 2.10
N ALA A 259 24.24 2.66 2.42
CA ALA A 259 23.93 2.32 3.81
C ALA A 259 25.20 2.05 4.64
N ARG A 260 26.19 1.33 4.10
CA ARG A 260 27.46 1.06 4.79
C ARG A 260 28.26 2.33 5.10
N LEU A 261 28.17 3.35 4.24
CA LEU A 261 28.84 4.63 4.45
C LEU A 261 28.10 5.51 5.46
N CYS A 262 26.76 5.54 5.40
CA CYS A 262 25.95 6.42 6.23
C CYS A 262 25.67 5.88 7.64
N CYS A 263 25.49 4.58 7.80
CA CYS A 263 25.09 3.96 9.08
C CYS A 263 26.02 4.31 10.26
N PRO A 264 27.36 4.26 10.14
CA PRO A 264 28.24 4.63 11.25
C PRO A 264 28.05 6.07 11.71
N ILE A 265 27.89 7.01 10.77
CA ILE A 265 27.66 8.42 11.07
C ILE A 265 26.30 8.61 11.74
N ALA A 266 25.25 7.97 11.21
CA ALA A 266 23.91 8.00 11.81
C ALA A 266 23.92 7.47 13.25
N ASN A 267 24.64 6.38 13.52
CA ASN A 267 24.78 5.82 14.87
C ASN A 267 25.48 6.80 15.83
N VAL A 268 26.56 7.45 15.39
CA VAL A 268 27.27 8.46 16.20
C VAL A 268 26.35 9.65 16.49
N LEU A 269 25.65 10.18 15.48
CA LEU A 269 24.71 11.29 15.66
C LEU A 269 23.58 10.93 16.63
N GLN A 270 23.00 9.73 16.51
CA GLN A 270 21.97 9.27 17.44
C GLN A 270 22.48 9.20 18.89
N ASN A 271 23.71 8.73 19.09
CA ASN A 271 24.31 8.67 20.44
C ASN A 271 24.59 10.07 20.98
N LEU A 272 25.15 10.98 20.17
CA LEU A 272 25.39 12.37 20.57
C LEU A 272 24.08 13.10 20.93
N ILE A 273 23.02 12.93 20.14
CA ILE A 273 21.71 13.54 20.43
C ILE A 273 21.16 13.04 21.76
N LYS A 274 21.28 11.73 22.05
CA LYS A 274 20.89 11.12 23.33
C LYS A 274 21.72 11.67 24.49
N ASP A 275 23.03 11.78 24.32
CA ASP A 275 23.96 12.21 25.39
C ASP A 275 23.87 13.71 25.69
N VAL A 276 23.58 14.55 24.68
CA VAL A 276 23.42 16.00 24.84
C VAL A 276 21.99 16.36 25.33
N GLY A 277 21.10 15.37 25.49
CA GLY A 277 19.73 15.61 25.95
C GLY A 277 18.87 16.38 24.96
N LEU A 278 19.27 16.43 23.68
CA LEU A 278 18.51 17.04 22.58
C LEU A 278 17.36 16.13 22.11
N CYS A 279 16.71 15.41 23.03
CA CYS A 279 15.48 14.70 22.73
C CYS A 279 14.42 15.74 22.35
N GLU A 280 14.18 15.91 21.05
CA GLU A 280 13.05 16.67 20.56
C GLU A 280 11.77 16.16 21.23
N ALA A 281 11.03 17.08 21.83
CA ALA A 281 9.69 16.84 22.34
C ALA A 281 8.73 16.58 21.15
N GLU A 282 8.72 15.36 20.62
CA GLU A 282 7.61 14.83 19.80
C GLU A 282 6.76 13.83 20.63
N LYS A 283 6.51 14.14 21.90
CA LYS A 283 5.53 13.44 22.75
C LYS A 283 4.60 14.41 23.47
N SER A 284 3.67 15.02 22.73
CA SER A 284 2.34 15.40 23.24
C SER A 284 1.57 16.17 22.16
N GLU A 285 0.79 15.46 21.35
CA GLU A 285 -0.46 15.97 20.75
C GLU A 285 -1.26 14.74 20.26
N LEU A 286 -1.71 13.95 21.24
CA LEU A 286 -2.77 12.97 21.12
C LEU A 286 -3.72 13.21 22.30
N VAL A 287 -4.67 14.12 22.09
CA VAL A 287 -6.06 14.02 22.55
C VAL A 287 -6.92 14.54 21.40
#